data_AF-A0A821Y329-F1
#
_entry.id   AF-A0A821Y329-F1
#
_cell.length_a   1.000
_cell.length_b   1.000
_cell.length_c   1.000
_cell.angle_alpha   90.00
_cell.angle_beta   90.00
_cell.angle_gamma   90.00
#
_symmetry.space_group_name_H-M   'P 1'
#
loop_
_entity.id
_entity.type
_entity.pdbx_description
1 polymer ?
#
loop_
_entity_poly.entity_id
_entity_poly.type
_entity_poly.pdbx_seq_one_letter_code
_entity_poly.pdbx_strand_id
1 'polypeptide(L)'
;MRRKRYYQLCVCSCVLIYIYYFFGVSDYIFSRSYVNNFDYPLNVDVQPIVEKILSGKKPSVKPINYYPYRFLTNSGKCSTLDRLDLFIIVKSAMNHFEQRSAIRQTFGREGILPGKEIKTLFFLGVGESPKSMTQHQIDEEMAKYKDIIQIDFLDTYFNNTIKTMMAFRWLYEHCSTSDYYLFTDDDMYISVKNLLDYVHSESEGDRQLFAGYVFKSAPQRYHSSKWRVSLDEYPWDRWPPYVTAGAFVVTNKSMKYLYAGSLYVKHFRFDDIYLAIVAKKVGIKPVHCPQFHFYKKTYTRDGYKNVIASHGYNNKNELLKVWNEQNTH
;
A
#
# COMPACT_ATOMS: atom_id res chain seq x y z
N MET A 1 28.27 -3.12 -54.98
CA MET A 1 27.70 -2.00 -54.18
C MET A 1 26.24 -2.20 -53.76
N ARG A 2 25.29 -2.54 -54.66
CA ARG A 2 23.86 -2.72 -54.30
C ARG A 2 23.59 -3.74 -53.18
N ARG A 3 24.20 -4.94 -53.22
CA ARG A 3 23.98 -6.01 -52.22
C ARG A 3 24.42 -5.62 -50.79
N LYS A 4 25.51 -4.84 -50.67
CA LYS A 4 26.00 -4.30 -49.38
C LYS A 4 25.04 -3.23 -48.82
N ARG A 5 24.47 -2.38 -49.69
CA ARG A 5 23.43 -1.41 -49.30
C ARG A 5 22.14 -2.10 -48.86
N TYR A 6 21.69 -3.14 -49.55
CA TYR A 6 20.52 -3.93 -49.13
C TYR A 6 20.74 -4.59 -47.78
N TYR A 7 21.90 -5.21 -47.55
CA TYR A 7 22.23 -5.79 -46.25
C TYR A 7 22.25 -4.74 -45.13
N GLN A 8 22.86 -3.57 -45.36
CA GLN A 8 22.86 -2.47 -44.40
C GLN A 8 21.44 -1.98 -44.09
N LEU A 9 20.59 -1.82 -45.10
CA LEU A 9 19.18 -1.44 -44.90
C LEU A 9 18.41 -2.48 -44.10
N CYS A 10 18.58 -3.78 -44.39
CA CYS A 10 17.95 -4.84 -43.60
C CYS A 10 18.40 -4.81 -42.14
N VAL A 11 19.70 -4.65 -41.88
CA VAL A 11 20.22 -4.54 -40.51
C VAL A 11 19.66 -3.32 -39.80
N CYS A 12 19.64 -2.15 -40.45
CA CYS A 12 19.05 -0.94 -39.88
C CYS A 12 17.56 -1.13 -39.56
N SER A 13 16.77 -1.73 -40.47
CA SER A 13 15.35 -2.02 -40.23
C SER A 13 15.15 -2.99 -39.06
N CYS A 14 15.94 -4.05 -38.96
CA CYS A 14 15.87 -4.97 -37.83
C CYS A 14 16.22 -4.29 -36.51
N VAL A 15 17.24 -3.42 -36.48
CA VAL A 15 17.60 -2.63 -35.31
C VAL A 15 16.47 -1.67 -34.92
N LEU A 16 15.84 -1.00 -35.88
CA LEU A 16 14.70 -0.11 -35.61
C LEU A 16 13.49 -0.87 -35.07
N ILE A 17 13.16 -2.04 -35.64
CA ILE A 17 12.09 -2.91 -35.14
C ILE A 17 12.41 -3.38 -33.72
N TYR A 18 13.65 -3.77 -33.45
CA TYR A 18 14.08 -4.17 -32.11
C TYR A 18 13.96 -3.01 -31.12
N ILE A 19 14.41 -1.80 -31.46
CA ILE A 19 14.26 -0.61 -30.62
C ILE A 19 12.78 -0.31 -30.36
N TYR A 20 11.95 -0.33 -31.40
CA TYR A 20 10.51 -0.12 -31.31
C TYR A 20 9.84 -1.12 -30.36
N TYR A 21 10.19 -2.39 -30.49
CA TYR A 21 9.73 -3.45 -29.59
C TYR A 21 10.28 -3.26 -28.17
N PHE A 22 11.58 -3.07 -28.01
CA PHE A 22 12.26 -2.96 -26.72
C PHE A 22 11.69 -1.82 -25.85
N PHE A 23 11.46 -0.66 -26.45
CA PHE A 23 10.86 0.49 -25.76
C PHE A 23 9.33 0.40 -25.62
N GLY A 24 8.69 -0.64 -26.17
CA GLY A 24 7.25 -0.83 -26.09
C GLY A 24 6.46 0.30 -26.77
N VAL A 25 7.00 0.85 -27.86
CA VAL A 25 6.43 2.02 -28.54
C VAL A 25 5.00 1.74 -29.02
N SER A 26 4.72 0.51 -29.48
CA SER A 26 3.37 0.05 -29.82
C SER A 26 2.39 0.24 -28.68
N ASP A 27 2.77 -0.16 -27.47
CA ASP A 27 1.88 -0.16 -26.32
C ASP A 27 1.53 1.28 -25.91
N TYR A 28 2.44 2.24 -26.10
CA TYR A 28 2.12 3.65 -25.90
C TYR A 28 1.17 4.19 -26.97
N ILE A 29 1.42 3.87 -28.26
CA ILE A 29 0.59 4.34 -29.38
C ILE A 29 -0.85 3.80 -29.29
N PHE A 30 -1.01 2.52 -28.92
CA PHE A 30 -2.31 1.85 -28.87
C PHE A 30 -3.00 1.92 -27.50
N SER A 31 -2.43 2.66 -26.56
CA SER A 31 -3.07 2.87 -25.26
C SER A 31 -4.34 3.73 -25.39
N ARG A 32 -5.35 3.41 -24.57
CA ARG A 32 -6.62 4.13 -24.48
C ARG A 32 -6.46 5.36 -23.58
N SER A 33 -7.19 6.44 -23.89
CA SER A 33 -7.20 7.62 -23.01
C SER A 33 -7.82 7.28 -21.66
N TYR A 34 -7.06 7.46 -20.58
CA TYR A 34 -7.56 7.39 -19.21
C TYR A 34 -8.64 8.44 -18.93
N VAL A 35 -8.46 9.65 -19.46
CA VAL A 35 -9.38 10.76 -19.16
C VAL A 35 -10.75 10.52 -19.78
N ASN A 36 -10.77 10.04 -21.03
CA ASN A 36 -12.01 9.94 -21.81
C ASN A 36 -12.65 8.56 -21.77
N ASN A 37 -11.87 7.49 -21.51
CA ASN A 37 -12.32 6.12 -21.74
C ASN A 37 -11.99 5.16 -20.58
N PHE A 38 -11.89 5.64 -19.34
CA PHE A 38 -11.62 4.78 -18.18
C PHE A 38 -12.82 3.92 -17.78
N ASP A 39 -12.74 2.62 -18.05
CA ASP A 39 -13.76 1.60 -17.77
C ASP A 39 -13.14 0.34 -17.15
N TYR A 40 -12.46 0.50 -16.01
CA TYR A 40 -11.83 -0.63 -15.32
C TYR A 40 -12.87 -1.61 -14.75
N PRO A 41 -12.77 -2.93 -14.94
CA PRO A 41 -13.76 -3.88 -14.45
C PRO A 41 -13.88 -3.87 -12.91
N LEU A 42 -15.05 -4.07 -12.30
CA LEU A 42 -16.35 -4.30 -12.93
C LEU A 42 -16.96 -3.01 -13.48
N ASN A 43 -17.62 -3.09 -14.64
CA ASN A 43 -18.24 -1.95 -15.32
C ASN A 43 -19.62 -1.61 -14.74
N VAL A 44 -19.64 -1.40 -13.42
CA VAL A 44 -20.80 -0.92 -12.65
C VAL A 44 -20.38 0.25 -11.78
N ASP A 45 -21.36 1.02 -11.30
CA ASP A 45 -21.13 2.01 -10.27
C ASP A 45 -20.94 1.30 -8.92
N VAL A 46 -19.72 1.36 -8.38
CA VAL A 46 -19.32 0.63 -7.17
C VAL A 46 -19.73 1.39 -5.92
N GLN A 47 -19.83 2.72 -5.97
CA GLN A 47 -20.12 3.53 -4.78
C GLN A 47 -21.49 3.19 -4.15
N PRO A 48 -22.62 3.13 -4.91
CA PRO A 48 -23.91 2.73 -4.34
C PRO A 48 -23.94 1.28 -3.82
N ILE A 49 -23.11 0.41 -4.39
CA ILE A 49 -22.96 -0.98 -3.91
C ILE A 49 -22.33 -0.97 -2.52
N VAL A 50 -21.25 -0.19 -2.35
CA VAL A 50 -20.55 -0.03 -1.07
C VAL A 50 -21.47 0.59 -0.01
N GLU A 51 -22.20 1.65 -0.35
CA GLU A 51 -23.15 2.28 0.56
C GLU A 51 -24.22 1.29 1.05
N LYS A 52 -24.76 0.45 0.15
CA LYS A 52 -25.68 -0.63 0.53
C LYS A 52 -25.05 -1.62 1.51
N ILE A 53 -23.83 -2.09 1.22
CA ILE A 53 -23.10 -3.04 2.09
C ILE A 53 -22.91 -2.45 3.48
N LEU A 54 -22.43 -1.21 3.56
CA LEU A 54 -22.15 -0.54 4.84
C LEU A 54 -23.45 -0.20 5.61
N SER A 55 -24.59 -0.13 4.92
CA SER A 55 -25.93 -0.04 5.56
C SER A 55 -26.51 -1.40 5.99
N GLY A 56 -25.75 -2.50 5.88
CA GLY A 56 -26.20 -3.85 6.22
C GLY A 56 -27.11 -4.51 5.18
N LYS A 57 -27.24 -3.92 3.98
CA LYS A 57 -28.09 -4.44 2.90
C LYS A 57 -27.27 -5.28 1.92
N LYS A 58 -27.86 -6.37 1.41
CA LYS A 58 -27.24 -7.21 0.39
C LYS A 58 -27.33 -6.54 -0.99
N PRO A 59 -26.21 -6.32 -1.71
CA PRO A 59 -26.24 -5.79 -3.07
C PRO A 59 -26.74 -6.84 -4.07
N SER A 60 -27.29 -6.37 -5.20
CA SER A 60 -27.75 -7.22 -6.30
C SER A 60 -26.59 -7.78 -7.14
N VAL A 61 -25.49 -7.04 -7.21
CA VAL A 61 -24.27 -7.44 -7.91
C VAL A 61 -23.45 -8.34 -6.99
N LYS A 62 -22.91 -9.43 -7.52
CA LYS A 62 -22.00 -10.32 -6.78
C LYS A 62 -20.57 -9.76 -6.79
N PRO A 63 -19.80 -9.94 -5.71
CA PRO A 63 -18.39 -9.58 -5.71
C PRO A 63 -17.62 -10.42 -6.73
N ILE A 64 -16.60 -9.82 -7.34
CA ILE A 64 -15.72 -10.46 -8.35
C ILE A 64 -14.37 -10.87 -7.77
N ASN A 65 -13.99 -10.31 -6.62
CA ASN A 65 -12.82 -10.76 -5.89
C ASN A 65 -13.24 -11.46 -4.60
N TYR A 66 -12.51 -12.52 -4.30
CA TYR A 66 -12.51 -13.17 -3.01
C TYR A 66 -11.06 -13.43 -2.65
N TYR A 67 -10.66 -13.09 -1.42
CA TYR A 67 -9.33 -13.35 -0.89
C TYR A 67 -9.42 -14.57 0.04
N PRO A 68 -9.30 -15.81 -0.47
CA PRO A 68 -9.56 -17.06 0.26
C PRO A 68 -8.49 -17.40 1.30
N TYR A 69 -7.61 -16.46 1.63
CA TYR A 69 -6.49 -16.68 2.53
C TYR A 69 -6.95 -16.64 3.98
N ARG A 70 -6.37 -17.53 4.80
CA ARG A 70 -6.71 -17.67 6.22
C ARG A 70 -5.75 -16.84 7.05
N PHE A 71 -6.26 -16.24 8.12
CA PHE A 71 -5.42 -15.69 9.18
C PHE A 71 -4.93 -16.85 10.04
N LEU A 72 -3.62 -17.08 10.06
CA LEU A 72 -2.99 -18.14 10.87
C LEU A 72 -2.90 -17.73 12.34
N THR A 73 -2.88 -16.43 12.59
CA THR A 73 -2.89 -15.85 13.93
C THR A 73 -3.94 -14.76 14.05
N ASN A 74 -4.43 -14.58 15.28
CA ASN A 74 -5.16 -13.40 15.66
C ASN A 74 -4.48 -12.80 16.90
N SER A 75 -4.12 -11.53 16.82
CA SER A 75 -3.37 -10.84 17.88
C SER A 75 -4.22 -10.57 19.13
N GLY A 76 -5.56 -10.47 18.98
CA GLY A 76 -6.46 -10.11 20.08
C GLY A 76 -6.35 -8.64 20.53
N LYS A 77 -5.40 -7.85 20.02
CA LYS A 77 -5.18 -6.44 20.41
C LYS A 77 -6.35 -5.48 20.17
N CYS A 78 -7.38 -5.89 19.42
CA CYS A 78 -8.58 -5.07 19.17
C CYS A 78 -9.86 -5.56 19.86
N SER A 79 -9.83 -6.63 20.66
CA SER A 79 -11.05 -7.18 21.26
C SER A 79 -11.54 -6.45 22.51
N THR A 80 -10.76 -5.52 23.07
CA THR A 80 -11.04 -4.90 24.38
C THR A 80 -11.10 -3.38 24.37
N LEU A 81 -11.11 -2.74 23.20
CA LEU A 81 -10.97 -1.29 23.09
C LEU A 81 -12.20 -0.67 22.43
N ASP A 82 -12.80 0.30 23.13
CA ASP A 82 -13.98 1.03 22.66
C ASP A 82 -13.67 1.98 21.50
N ARG A 83 -12.46 2.57 21.48
CA ARG A 83 -12.00 3.48 20.43
C ARG A 83 -10.46 3.53 20.37
N LEU A 84 -9.91 3.68 19.17
CA LEU A 84 -8.47 3.89 18.94
C LEU A 84 -8.25 5.20 18.17
N ASP A 85 -7.34 6.05 18.63
CA ASP A 85 -6.95 7.26 17.87
C ASP A 85 -6.24 6.86 16.57
N LEU A 86 -5.35 5.87 16.62
CA LEU A 86 -4.57 5.43 15.47
C LEU A 86 -4.28 3.94 15.50
N PHE A 87 -4.49 3.28 14.37
CA PHE A 87 -3.96 1.95 14.10
C PHE A 87 -2.83 2.03 13.07
N ILE A 88 -1.63 1.62 13.46
CA ILE A 88 -0.47 1.44 12.58
C ILE A 88 -0.42 0.00 12.04
N ILE A 89 -0.53 -0.13 10.73
CA ILE A 89 -0.48 -1.39 9.97
C ILE A 89 0.83 -1.43 9.21
N VAL A 90 1.71 -2.32 9.65
CA VAL A 90 3.04 -2.47 9.06
C VAL A 90 3.07 -3.69 8.15
N LYS A 91 3.24 -3.49 6.84
CA LYS A 91 3.52 -4.58 5.90
C LYS A 91 5.00 -4.95 6.06
N SER A 92 5.27 -6.17 6.52
CA SER A 92 6.64 -6.64 6.76
C SER A 92 6.87 -7.99 6.06
N ALA A 93 8.07 -8.54 6.15
CA ALA A 93 8.44 -9.84 5.60
C ALA A 93 8.98 -10.77 6.70
N MET A 94 8.90 -12.09 6.52
CA MET A 94 9.24 -13.04 7.58
C MET A 94 10.65 -12.83 8.18
N ASN A 95 11.65 -12.58 7.33
CA ASN A 95 13.03 -12.36 7.74
C ASN A 95 13.34 -10.95 8.27
N HIS A 96 12.38 -10.02 8.29
CA HIS A 96 12.57 -8.64 8.74
C HIS A 96 12.44 -8.46 10.26
N PHE A 97 13.06 -9.34 11.04
CA PHE A 97 13.00 -9.33 12.51
C PHE A 97 13.56 -8.02 13.10
N GLU A 98 14.66 -7.52 12.54
CA GLU A 98 15.31 -6.31 13.04
C GLU A 98 14.47 -5.06 12.76
N GLN A 99 13.81 -4.98 11.60
CA GLN A 99 12.91 -3.90 11.24
C GLN A 99 11.72 -3.85 12.20
N ARG A 100 11.04 -4.99 12.40
CA ARG A 100 9.94 -5.07 13.39
C ARG A 100 10.42 -4.70 14.80
N SER A 101 11.59 -5.17 15.21
CA SER A 101 12.21 -4.80 16.50
C SER A 101 12.48 -3.29 16.61
N ALA A 102 12.95 -2.64 15.54
CA ALA A 102 13.19 -1.20 15.51
C ALA A 102 11.88 -0.40 15.60
N ILE A 103 10.85 -0.83 14.88
CA ILE A 103 9.53 -0.19 14.88
C ILE A 103 8.89 -0.25 16.26
N ARG A 104 8.94 -1.41 16.94
CA ARG A 104 8.44 -1.55 18.33
C ARG A 104 9.13 -0.61 19.33
N GLN A 105 10.37 -0.23 19.07
CA GLN A 105 11.15 0.68 19.92
C GLN A 105 11.01 2.16 19.53
N THR A 106 10.37 2.45 18.39
CA THR A 106 10.22 3.79 17.84
C THR A 106 8.74 4.11 17.65
N PHE A 107 8.30 4.41 16.43
CA PHE A 107 6.96 4.90 16.13
C PHE A 107 5.85 3.87 16.35
N GLY A 108 6.18 2.57 16.36
CA GLY A 108 5.22 1.50 16.63
C GLY A 108 5.03 1.18 18.11
N ARG A 109 5.71 1.89 19.01
CA ARG A 109 5.62 1.67 20.47
C ARG A 109 4.23 2.05 20.98
N GLU A 110 3.58 1.15 21.70
CA GLU A 110 2.32 1.46 22.38
C GLU A 110 2.55 2.46 23.53
N GLY A 111 1.61 3.38 23.76
CA GLY A 111 1.78 4.45 24.76
C GLY A 111 2.81 5.51 24.39
N ILE A 112 3.18 5.61 23.11
CA ILE A 112 4.12 6.61 22.58
C ILE A 112 3.69 8.06 22.82
N LEU A 113 2.38 8.33 22.82
CA LEU A 113 1.81 9.65 23.07
C LEU A 113 0.83 9.56 24.25
N PRO A 114 1.04 10.36 25.33
CA PRO A 114 0.13 10.37 26.47
C PRO A 114 -1.32 10.71 26.07
N GLY A 115 -2.28 9.93 26.57
CA GLY A 115 -3.71 10.15 26.33
C GLY A 115 -4.19 9.78 24.92
N LYS A 116 -3.36 9.11 24.11
CA LYS A 116 -3.72 8.60 22.78
C LYS A 116 -3.63 7.09 22.74
N GLU A 117 -4.72 6.45 22.32
CA GLU A 117 -4.79 4.99 22.17
C GLU A 117 -4.29 4.59 20.78
N ILE A 118 -3.08 4.06 20.73
CA ILE A 118 -2.38 3.70 19.50
C ILE A 118 -1.97 2.23 19.54
N LYS A 119 -2.33 1.49 18.49
CA LYS A 119 -1.96 0.08 18.32
C LYS A 119 -1.17 -0.14 17.04
N THR A 120 -0.27 -1.10 17.09
CA THR A 120 0.58 -1.50 15.96
C THR A 120 0.47 -2.99 15.73
N LEU A 121 0.26 -3.40 14.47
CA LEU A 121 0.34 -4.79 14.03
C LEU A 121 1.21 -4.92 12.78
N PHE A 122 1.94 -6.04 12.71
CA PHE A 122 2.74 -6.45 11.57
C PHE A 122 1.98 -7.51 10.76
N PHE A 123 1.87 -7.31 9.45
CA PHE A 123 1.21 -8.23 8.54
C PHE A 123 2.24 -8.95 7.68
N LEU A 124 2.24 -10.28 7.76
CA LEU A 124 3.19 -11.17 7.10
C LEU A 124 2.44 -12.22 6.26
N GLY A 125 3.05 -12.66 5.16
CA GLY A 125 2.67 -13.92 4.52
C GLY A 125 3.44 -15.11 5.09
N VAL A 126 3.43 -16.20 4.33
CA VAL A 126 4.25 -17.40 4.58
C VAL A 126 5.34 -17.53 3.51
N GLY A 127 6.42 -18.23 3.87
CA GLY A 127 7.47 -18.61 2.95
C GLY A 127 7.13 -19.91 2.21
N GLU A 128 8.02 -20.34 1.32
CA GLU A 128 7.81 -21.57 0.53
C GLU A 128 7.80 -22.84 1.41
N SER A 129 8.52 -22.83 2.53
CA SER A 129 8.66 -23.98 3.43
C SER A 129 8.08 -23.69 4.83
N PRO A 130 6.97 -24.35 5.21
CA PRO A 130 6.36 -24.22 6.53
C PRO A 130 7.26 -24.68 7.68
N LYS A 131 8.24 -25.54 7.42
CA LYS A 131 9.19 -26.07 8.43
C LYS A 131 10.54 -25.37 8.39
N SER A 132 10.61 -24.16 7.83
CA SER A 132 11.84 -23.38 7.80
C SER A 132 12.24 -22.88 9.19
N MET A 133 13.53 -22.69 9.41
CA MET A 133 14.04 -22.03 10.63
C MET A 133 13.41 -20.64 10.81
N THR A 134 13.20 -19.91 9.72
CA THR A 134 12.55 -18.61 9.73
C THR A 134 11.12 -18.69 10.27
N GLN A 135 10.33 -19.70 9.89
CA GLN A 135 8.98 -19.88 10.44
C GLN A 135 9.02 -20.17 11.94
N HIS A 136 9.95 -21.00 12.41
CA HIS A 136 10.11 -21.25 13.85
C HIS A 136 10.41 -19.95 14.63
N GLN A 137 11.31 -19.11 14.11
CA GLN A 137 11.63 -17.81 14.71
C GLN A 137 10.42 -16.85 14.68
N ILE A 138 9.58 -16.91 13.64
CA ILE A 138 8.32 -16.18 13.58
C ILE A 138 7.36 -16.68 14.66
N ASP A 139 7.21 -17.99 14.85
CA ASP A 139 6.34 -18.56 15.89
C ASP A 139 6.77 -18.10 17.30
N GLU A 140 8.08 -18.07 17.58
CA GLU A 140 8.63 -17.52 18.81
C GLU A 140 8.34 -16.01 18.97
N GLU A 141 8.51 -15.23 17.90
CA GLU A 141 8.21 -13.79 17.90
C GLU A 141 6.72 -13.53 18.14
N MET A 142 5.84 -14.31 17.51
CA MET A 142 4.39 -14.24 17.67
C MET A 142 3.97 -14.55 19.12
N ALA A 143 4.53 -15.60 19.70
CA ALA A 143 4.26 -15.97 21.09
C ALA A 143 4.69 -14.87 22.08
N LYS A 144 5.83 -14.21 21.79
CA LYS A 144 6.41 -13.17 22.65
C LYS A 144 5.66 -11.84 22.58
N TYR A 145 5.43 -11.30 21.37
CA TYR A 145 4.94 -9.93 21.20
C TYR A 145 3.45 -9.82 20.89
N LYS A 146 2.83 -10.92 20.41
CA LYS A 146 1.40 -10.99 20.09
C LYS A 146 0.92 -9.87 19.16
N ASP A 147 1.76 -9.45 18.22
CA ASP A 147 1.52 -8.28 17.36
C ASP A 147 1.72 -8.55 15.88
N ILE A 148 1.72 -9.83 15.49
CA ILE A 148 1.83 -10.29 14.11
C ILE A 148 0.52 -10.96 13.71
N ILE A 149 -0.01 -10.53 12.56
CA ILE A 149 -1.04 -11.23 11.81
C ILE A 149 -0.38 -11.93 10.63
N GLN A 150 -0.21 -13.23 10.75
CA GLN A 150 0.31 -14.05 9.66
C GLN A 150 -0.84 -14.57 8.80
N ILE A 151 -0.70 -14.45 7.49
CA ILE A 151 -1.71 -14.83 6.50
C ILE A 151 -1.15 -15.95 5.63
N ASP A 152 -1.97 -16.95 5.34
CA ASP A 152 -1.61 -18.13 4.57
C ASP A 152 -1.53 -17.85 3.05
N PHE A 153 -0.61 -16.98 2.63
CA PHE A 153 -0.28 -16.71 1.23
C PHE A 153 1.22 -16.60 1.04
N LEU A 154 1.73 -17.02 -0.12
CA LEU A 154 3.15 -16.91 -0.43
C LEU A 154 3.55 -15.43 -0.54
N ASP A 155 4.44 -15.00 0.35
CA ASP A 155 4.88 -13.60 0.46
C ASP A 155 5.91 -13.27 -0.62
N THR A 156 5.43 -12.79 -1.77
CA THR A 156 6.25 -12.29 -2.87
C THR A 156 5.91 -10.85 -3.19
N TYR A 157 6.84 -10.14 -3.85
CA TYR A 157 6.64 -8.73 -4.19
C TYR A 157 5.32 -8.46 -4.93
N PHE A 158 4.98 -9.27 -5.95
CA PHE A 158 3.74 -9.08 -6.72
C PHE A 158 2.48 -9.54 -5.98
N ASN A 159 2.62 -10.22 -4.84
CA ASN A 159 1.51 -10.56 -3.95
C ASN A 159 1.27 -9.49 -2.86
N ASN A 160 1.96 -8.34 -2.89
CA ASN A 160 1.72 -7.25 -1.94
C ASN A 160 0.28 -6.74 -1.97
N THR A 161 -0.41 -6.81 -3.11
CA THR A 161 -1.85 -6.47 -3.16
C THR A 161 -2.68 -7.44 -2.31
N ILE A 162 -2.34 -8.74 -2.30
CA ILE A 162 -3.00 -9.70 -1.42
C ILE A 162 -2.75 -9.33 0.04
N LYS A 163 -1.48 -9.07 0.42
CA LYS A 163 -1.12 -8.64 1.79
C LYS A 163 -1.92 -7.41 2.23
N THR A 164 -1.93 -6.38 1.40
CA THR A 164 -2.66 -5.12 1.65
C THR A 164 -4.15 -5.37 1.83
N MET A 165 -4.77 -6.14 0.93
CA MET A 165 -6.22 -6.38 1.01
C MET A 165 -6.63 -7.32 2.15
N MET A 166 -5.75 -8.24 2.53
CA MET A 166 -5.93 -9.06 3.73
C MET A 166 -5.78 -8.23 5.00
N ALA A 167 -4.92 -7.22 5.03
CA ALA A 167 -4.86 -6.25 6.12
C ALA A 167 -6.15 -5.43 6.21
N PHE A 168 -6.66 -4.88 5.10
CA PHE A 168 -7.97 -4.21 5.07
C PHE A 168 -9.11 -5.13 5.56
N ARG A 169 -9.12 -6.39 5.13
CA ARG A 169 -10.09 -7.40 5.59
C ARG A 169 -10.03 -7.59 7.10
N TRP A 170 -8.82 -7.79 7.63
CA TRP A 170 -8.64 -8.01 9.06
C TRP A 170 -9.14 -6.81 9.88
N LEU A 171 -8.83 -5.58 9.44
CA LEU A 171 -9.33 -4.36 10.08
C LEU A 171 -10.85 -4.26 10.00
N TYR A 172 -11.45 -4.57 8.85
CA TYR A 172 -12.89 -4.53 8.68
C TYR A 172 -13.62 -5.55 9.56
N GLU A 173 -13.09 -6.77 9.66
CA GLU A 173 -13.70 -7.89 10.42
C GLU A 173 -13.42 -7.82 11.93
N HIS A 174 -12.27 -7.27 12.35
CA HIS A 174 -11.79 -7.38 13.74
C HIS A 174 -11.44 -6.05 14.42
N CYS A 175 -11.27 -4.94 13.68
CA CYS A 175 -10.84 -3.69 14.29
C CYS A 175 -11.33 -2.45 13.54
N SER A 176 -12.65 -2.29 13.47
CA SER A 176 -13.31 -1.19 12.77
C SER A 176 -13.63 0.02 13.66
N THR A 177 -12.95 0.14 14.81
CA THR A 177 -13.17 1.17 15.86
C THR A 177 -12.08 2.24 15.94
N SER A 178 -11.08 2.22 15.04
CA SER A 178 -10.06 3.28 15.01
C SER A 178 -10.48 4.47 14.16
N ASP A 179 -10.16 5.67 14.60
CA ASP A 179 -10.42 6.91 13.86
C ASP A 179 -9.61 6.95 12.56
N TYR A 180 -8.32 6.62 12.65
CA TYR A 180 -7.38 6.61 11.54
C TYR A 180 -6.57 5.31 11.46
N TYR A 181 -6.24 4.91 10.24
CA TYR A 181 -5.41 3.76 9.94
C TYR A 181 -4.23 4.22 9.10
N LEU A 182 -3.01 4.09 9.65
CA LEU A 182 -1.76 4.30 8.93
C LEU A 182 -1.29 2.97 8.38
N PHE A 183 -1.23 2.84 7.06
CA PHE A 183 -0.52 1.74 6.41
C PHE A 183 0.90 2.20 6.09
N THR A 184 1.87 1.35 6.39
CA THR A 184 3.29 1.64 6.15
C THR A 184 4.07 0.37 5.83
N ASP A 185 5.14 0.51 5.04
CA ASP A 185 6.19 -0.50 4.91
C ASP A 185 7.11 -0.46 6.14
N ASP A 186 7.91 -1.50 6.34
CA ASP A 186 8.77 -1.67 7.51
C ASP A 186 10.15 -0.98 7.42
N ASP A 187 10.40 -0.23 6.34
CA ASP A 187 11.60 0.58 6.12
C ASP A 187 11.31 2.09 6.11
N MET A 188 10.28 2.51 6.84
CA MET A 188 9.86 3.90 6.96
C MET A 188 10.28 4.52 8.30
N TYR A 189 10.64 5.81 8.27
CA TYR A 189 10.55 6.68 9.44
C TYR A 189 9.13 7.25 9.51
N ILE A 190 8.54 7.29 10.70
CA ILE A 190 7.22 7.89 10.95
C ILE A 190 7.27 8.80 12.20
N SER A 191 6.71 10.00 12.09
CA SER A 191 6.37 10.86 13.24
C SER A 191 4.87 10.74 13.54
N VAL A 192 4.54 9.97 14.57
CA VAL A 192 3.15 9.73 15.00
C VAL A 192 2.47 11.03 15.41
N LYS A 193 3.20 11.92 16.10
CA LYS A 193 2.69 13.22 16.50
C LYS A 193 2.29 14.07 15.29
N ASN A 194 3.21 14.23 14.33
CA ASN A 194 2.96 15.04 13.13
C ASN A 194 1.82 14.45 12.28
N LEU A 195 1.72 13.11 12.24
CA LEU A 195 0.60 12.44 11.56
C LEU A 195 -0.73 12.81 12.20
N LEU A 196 -0.84 12.69 13.53
CA LEU A 196 -2.08 13.00 14.25
C LEU A 196 -2.45 14.48 14.12
N ASP A 197 -1.47 15.39 14.23
CA ASP A 197 -1.69 16.82 14.02
C ASP A 197 -2.25 17.09 12.61
N TYR A 198 -1.70 16.45 11.58
CA TYR A 198 -2.16 16.57 10.19
C TYR A 198 -3.59 16.03 9.99
N VAL A 199 -3.88 14.81 10.42
CA VAL A 199 -5.21 14.22 10.17
C VAL A 199 -6.30 14.96 10.93
N HIS A 200 -6.02 15.49 12.14
CA HIS A 200 -7.00 16.32 12.86
C HIS A 200 -7.31 17.63 12.11
N SER A 201 -6.33 18.24 11.44
CA SER A 201 -6.59 19.45 10.63
C SER A 201 -7.35 19.17 9.33
N GLU A 202 -7.15 18.00 8.72
CA GLU A 202 -7.77 17.66 7.42
C GLU A 202 -9.18 17.07 7.54
N SER A 203 -9.49 16.45 8.68
CA SER A 203 -10.67 15.60 8.85
C SER A 203 -11.81 16.22 9.67
N GLU A 204 -11.90 17.56 9.74
CA GLU A 204 -13.05 18.23 10.34
C GLU A 204 -14.38 17.66 9.78
N GLY A 205 -15.08 16.87 10.60
CA GLY A 205 -16.41 16.29 10.36
C GLY A 205 -16.48 15.01 9.51
N ASP A 206 -16.16 13.82 10.06
CA ASP A 206 -16.37 12.46 9.47
C ASP A 206 -16.10 12.35 7.95
N ARG A 207 -15.11 13.11 7.46
CA ARG A 207 -14.78 13.18 6.03
C ARG A 207 -13.98 11.95 5.65
N GLN A 208 -14.18 11.47 4.44
CA GLN A 208 -13.31 10.46 3.84
C GLN A 208 -11.93 11.06 3.59
N LEU A 209 -10.90 10.50 4.22
CA LEU A 209 -9.50 10.82 3.94
C LEU A 209 -8.77 9.61 3.37
N PHE A 210 -7.97 9.82 2.32
CA PHE A 210 -6.95 8.90 1.85
C PHE A 210 -5.75 9.74 1.42
N ALA A 211 -4.72 9.79 2.26
CA ALA A 211 -3.65 10.79 2.12
C ALA A 211 -2.25 10.19 2.22
N GLY A 212 -1.31 10.84 1.53
CA GLY A 212 0.13 10.54 1.56
C GLY A 212 0.86 11.22 0.41
N TYR A 213 1.96 10.63 -0.08
CA TYR A 213 2.62 11.15 -1.27
C TYR A 213 1.89 10.67 -2.54
N VAL A 214 1.29 11.61 -3.30
CA VAL A 214 0.46 11.29 -4.47
C VAL A 214 1.28 11.43 -5.75
N PHE A 215 1.28 10.38 -6.55
CA PHE A 215 1.83 10.38 -7.91
C PHE A 215 0.74 10.60 -8.97
N LYS A 216 1.17 11.22 -10.06
CA LYS A 216 0.42 11.30 -11.32
C LYS A 216 1.36 10.83 -12.43
N SER A 217 1.29 9.54 -12.78
CA SER A 217 2.23 8.92 -13.72
C SER A 217 1.50 7.98 -14.70
N ALA A 218 2.27 7.34 -15.58
CA ALA A 218 1.79 6.42 -16.60
C ALA A 218 2.38 5.02 -16.40
N PRO A 219 1.71 3.95 -16.88
CA PRO A 219 2.28 2.61 -16.88
C PRO A 219 3.59 2.56 -17.68
N GLN A 220 4.60 1.87 -17.14
CA GLN A 220 5.82 1.59 -17.89
C GLN A 220 5.53 0.49 -18.92
N ARG A 221 5.85 0.73 -20.20
CA ARG A 221 5.60 -0.25 -21.27
C ARG A 221 6.87 -0.90 -21.86
N TYR A 222 8.06 -0.43 -21.50
CA TYR A 222 9.31 -0.94 -22.05
C TYR A 222 9.67 -2.33 -21.49
N HIS A 223 10.19 -3.22 -22.34
CA HIS A 223 10.38 -4.66 -22.07
C HIS A 223 11.43 -4.99 -21.01
N SER A 224 12.38 -4.09 -20.75
CA SER A 224 13.40 -4.29 -19.71
C SER A 224 12.94 -3.93 -18.30
N SER A 225 11.76 -3.31 -18.14
CA SER A 225 11.27 -2.96 -16.79
C SER A 225 10.68 -4.17 -16.08
N LYS A 226 11.10 -4.39 -14.83
CA LYS A 226 10.34 -5.25 -13.89
C LYS A 226 8.93 -4.73 -13.61
N TRP A 227 8.68 -3.44 -13.87
CA TRP A 227 7.38 -2.77 -13.71
C TRP A 227 6.60 -2.66 -15.01
N ARG A 228 7.00 -3.37 -16.07
CA ARG A 228 6.29 -3.35 -17.34
C ARG A 228 4.84 -3.81 -17.16
N VAL A 229 3.91 -3.10 -17.79
CA VAL A 229 2.48 -3.44 -17.85
C VAL A 229 2.06 -3.56 -19.32
N SER A 230 1.43 -4.66 -19.71
CA SER A 230 0.90 -4.84 -21.08
C SER A 230 -0.44 -4.14 -21.26
N LEU A 231 -0.86 -3.91 -22.51
CA LEU A 231 -2.20 -3.39 -22.81
C LEU A 231 -3.31 -4.35 -22.37
N ASP A 232 -3.07 -5.67 -22.40
CA ASP A 232 -4.01 -6.67 -21.90
C ASP A 232 -4.23 -6.57 -20.38
N GLU A 233 -3.17 -6.23 -19.65
CA GLU A 233 -3.22 -6.06 -18.19
C GLU A 233 -3.87 -4.72 -17.82
N TYR A 234 -3.48 -3.64 -18.51
CA TYR A 234 -4.00 -2.30 -18.31
C TYR A 234 -3.94 -1.51 -19.63
N PRO A 235 -5.05 -1.27 -20.33
CA PRO A 235 -5.03 -0.63 -21.65
C PRO A 235 -4.91 0.89 -21.61
N TRP A 236 -5.04 1.56 -20.46
CA TRP A 236 -5.05 3.03 -20.43
C TRP A 236 -3.64 3.65 -20.37
N ASP A 237 -3.54 4.89 -20.86
CA ASP A 237 -2.31 5.67 -20.96
C ASP A 237 -1.81 6.25 -19.62
N ARG A 238 -2.67 6.30 -18.60
CA ARG A 238 -2.35 6.84 -17.26
C ARG A 238 -3.00 6.03 -16.16
N TRP A 239 -2.34 6.02 -15.00
CA TRP A 239 -2.95 5.55 -13.76
C TRP A 239 -3.97 6.58 -13.24
N PRO A 240 -4.98 6.17 -12.43
CA PRO A 240 -5.57 7.09 -11.48
C PRO A 240 -4.47 7.69 -10.59
N PRO A 241 -4.60 8.95 -10.13
CA PRO A 241 -3.71 9.46 -9.09
C PRO A 241 -3.67 8.48 -7.92
N TYR A 242 -2.48 8.15 -7.42
CA TYR A 242 -2.30 7.10 -6.43
C TYR A 242 -1.37 7.57 -5.32
N VAL A 243 -1.61 7.10 -4.09
CA VAL A 243 -0.70 7.31 -2.96
C VAL A 243 0.35 6.19 -3.00
N THR A 244 1.62 6.54 -2.82
CA THR A 244 2.69 5.53 -2.74
C THR A 244 2.43 4.50 -1.64
N ALA A 245 2.74 3.23 -1.91
CA ALA A 245 2.50 2.12 -0.99
C ALA A 245 3.33 2.18 0.30
N GLY A 246 4.41 2.98 0.31
CA GLY A 246 5.35 3.07 1.43
C GLY A 246 4.73 3.63 2.70
N ALA A 247 3.90 4.67 2.63
CA ALA A 247 3.08 5.13 3.75
C ALA A 247 1.88 5.94 3.29
N PHE A 248 0.70 5.63 3.85
CA PHE A 248 -0.53 6.38 3.64
C PHE A 248 -1.47 6.26 4.83
N VAL A 249 -2.32 7.26 5.02
CA VAL A 249 -3.33 7.29 6.09
C VAL A 249 -4.73 7.34 5.52
N VAL A 250 -5.65 6.60 6.14
CA VAL A 250 -7.07 6.62 5.83
C VAL A 250 -7.91 6.80 7.10
N THR A 251 -9.02 7.53 6.99
CA THR A 251 -10.07 7.54 8.02
C THR A 251 -10.80 6.19 8.08
N ASN A 252 -11.49 5.92 9.19
CA ASN A 252 -12.37 4.75 9.34
C ASN A 252 -13.33 4.54 8.17
N LYS A 253 -14.01 5.60 7.75
CA LYS A 253 -14.95 5.59 6.63
C LYS A 253 -14.26 5.20 5.32
N SER A 254 -13.13 5.82 5.01
CA SER A 254 -12.33 5.45 3.84
C SER A 254 -11.85 4.00 3.89
N MET A 255 -11.39 3.50 5.05
CA MET A 255 -10.99 2.11 5.22
C MET A 255 -12.12 1.15 4.84
N LYS A 256 -13.33 1.39 5.35
CA LYS A 256 -14.53 0.59 5.05
C LYS A 256 -14.92 0.65 3.58
N TYR A 257 -14.89 1.84 2.98
CA TYR A 257 -15.22 2.03 1.56
C TYR A 257 -14.20 1.36 0.63
N LEU A 258 -12.90 1.50 0.91
CA LEU A 258 -11.83 0.88 0.14
C LEU A 258 -11.93 -0.66 0.23
N TYR A 259 -12.13 -1.22 1.43
CA TYR A 259 -12.28 -2.65 1.58
C TYR A 259 -13.52 -3.18 0.84
N ALA A 260 -14.70 -2.64 1.11
CA ALA A 260 -15.94 -3.11 0.48
C ALA A 260 -15.92 -2.93 -1.05
N GLY A 261 -15.38 -1.81 -1.53
CA GLY A 261 -15.26 -1.52 -2.97
C GLY A 261 -14.29 -2.46 -3.68
N SER A 262 -13.20 -2.84 -3.02
CA SER A 262 -12.23 -3.79 -3.57
C SER A 262 -12.83 -5.13 -3.95
N LEU A 263 -13.96 -5.54 -3.37
CA LEU A 263 -14.62 -6.78 -3.73
C LEU A 263 -15.26 -6.74 -5.13
N TYR A 264 -15.43 -5.54 -5.71
CA TYR A 264 -16.12 -5.27 -6.98
C TYR A 264 -15.21 -4.66 -8.06
N VAL A 265 -13.91 -4.58 -7.82
CA VAL A 265 -12.92 -3.95 -8.73
C VAL A 265 -11.87 -4.99 -9.07
N LYS A 266 -11.70 -5.39 -10.33
CA LYS A 266 -10.80 -6.48 -10.75
C LYS A 266 -9.42 -6.33 -10.12
N HIS A 267 -8.90 -7.40 -9.54
CA HIS A 267 -7.60 -7.39 -8.89
C HIS A 267 -6.49 -6.88 -9.82
N PHE A 268 -5.57 -6.08 -9.27
CA PHE A 268 -4.36 -5.61 -9.95
C PHE A 268 -3.14 -5.85 -9.05
N ARG A 269 -1.99 -6.23 -9.61
CA ARG A 269 -0.85 -6.72 -8.82
C ARG A 269 -0.08 -5.66 -8.02
N PHE A 270 -0.11 -4.40 -8.44
CA PHE A 270 0.50 -3.28 -7.70
C PHE A 270 -0.52 -2.71 -6.72
N ASP A 271 -0.18 -2.71 -5.43
CA ASP A 271 -1.11 -2.43 -4.34
C ASP A 271 -1.51 -0.95 -4.29
N ASP A 272 -0.57 -0.04 -4.52
CA ASP A 272 -0.83 1.40 -4.68
C ASP A 272 -1.76 1.71 -5.86
N ILE A 273 -1.50 1.11 -7.02
CA ILE A 273 -2.33 1.26 -8.21
C ILE A 273 -3.70 0.63 -7.99
N TYR A 274 -3.77 -0.56 -7.38
CA TYR A 274 -5.02 -1.23 -7.09
C TYR A 274 -5.89 -0.38 -6.15
N LEU A 275 -5.32 0.12 -5.06
CA LEU A 275 -6.02 1.03 -4.15
C LEU A 275 -6.48 2.31 -4.84
N ALA A 276 -5.70 2.86 -5.77
CA ALA A 276 -6.10 4.05 -6.53
C ALA A 276 -7.27 3.79 -7.49
N ILE A 277 -7.30 2.63 -8.14
CA ILE A 277 -8.45 2.19 -8.97
C ILE A 277 -9.69 2.02 -8.08
N VAL A 278 -9.55 1.36 -6.93
CA VAL A 278 -10.64 1.19 -5.96
C VAL A 278 -11.13 2.55 -5.47
N ALA A 279 -10.24 3.43 -5.02
CA ALA A 279 -10.56 4.78 -4.56
C ALA A 279 -11.37 5.56 -5.60
N LYS A 280 -10.93 5.56 -6.87
CA LYS A 280 -11.67 6.18 -7.97
C LYS A 280 -13.07 5.60 -8.15
N LYS A 281 -13.20 4.27 -8.06
CA LYS A 281 -14.48 3.56 -8.22
C LYS A 281 -15.47 3.80 -7.07
N VAL A 282 -14.98 4.13 -5.88
CA VAL A 282 -15.80 4.42 -4.70
C VAL A 282 -15.90 5.93 -4.39
N GLY A 283 -15.43 6.79 -5.29
CA GLY A 283 -15.54 8.24 -5.15
C GLY A 283 -14.53 8.91 -4.19
N ILE A 284 -13.52 8.18 -3.71
CA ILE A 284 -12.47 8.72 -2.84
C ILE A 284 -11.34 9.30 -3.68
N LYS A 285 -10.99 10.57 -3.43
CA LYS A 285 -9.86 11.26 -4.07
C LYS A 285 -8.63 11.21 -3.16
N PRO A 286 -7.47 10.73 -3.65
CA PRO A 286 -6.22 10.83 -2.90
C PRO A 286 -5.82 12.28 -2.62
N VAL A 287 -5.36 12.54 -1.40
CA VAL A 287 -4.90 13.85 -0.93
C VAL A 287 -3.38 13.84 -0.82
N HIS A 288 -2.72 14.77 -1.51
CA HIS A 288 -1.27 14.89 -1.44
C HIS A 288 -0.85 15.63 -0.16
N CYS A 289 0.02 15.00 0.62
CA CYS A 289 0.66 15.60 1.78
C CYS A 289 2.18 15.70 1.52
N PRO A 290 2.78 16.90 1.42
CA PRO A 290 4.21 17.07 1.15
C PRO A 290 5.12 16.62 2.30
N GLN A 291 4.56 16.38 3.50
CA GLN A 291 5.25 15.85 4.66
C GLN A 291 5.42 14.31 4.63
N PHE A 292 4.76 13.63 3.70
CA PHE A 292 5.06 12.24 3.36
C PHE A 292 6.11 12.23 2.25
N HIS A 293 7.27 11.63 2.49
CA HIS A 293 8.34 11.55 1.49
C HIS A 293 8.45 10.11 0.98
N PHE A 294 8.19 9.90 -0.32
CA PHE A 294 8.37 8.61 -0.98
C PHE A 294 9.85 8.21 -1.17
N TYR A 295 10.76 9.14 -0.91
CA TYR A 295 12.21 8.98 -0.98
C TYR A 295 12.83 9.21 0.39
N LYS A 296 14.09 8.83 0.55
CA LYS A 296 14.87 9.12 1.76
C LYS A 296 15.22 10.60 1.80
N LYS A 297 14.53 11.36 2.65
CA LYS A 297 14.89 12.75 2.92
C LYS A 297 16.18 12.78 3.73
N THR A 298 17.17 13.56 3.30
CA THR A 298 18.41 13.75 4.07
C THR A 298 18.08 14.25 5.47
N TYR A 299 18.61 13.56 6.49
CA TYR A 299 18.31 13.86 7.88
C TYR A 299 19.08 15.07 8.40
N THR A 300 18.34 16.03 8.93
CA THR A 300 18.80 17.06 9.87
C THR A 300 17.71 17.25 10.93
N ARG A 301 18.08 17.69 12.13
CA ARG A 301 17.11 17.83 13.23
C ARG A 301 15.95 18.76 12.84
N ASP A 302 16.26 19.93 12.31
CA ASP A 302 15.25 20.90 11.87
C ASP A 302 14.50 20.45 10.61
N GLY A 303 15.21 19.79 9.69
CA GLY A 303 14.61 19.28 8.46
C GLY A 303 13.51 18.25 8.71
N TYR A 304 13.58 17.51 9.82
CA TYR A 304 12.60 16.49 10.20
C TYR A 304 11.47 17.00 11.08
N LYS A 305 11.51 18.27 11.53
CA LYS A 305 10.50 18.88 12.41
C LYS A 305 9.06 18.64 11.96
N ASN A 306 8.80 18.77 10.66
CA ASN A 306 7.46 18.62 10.07
C ASN A 306 7.28 17.32 9.28
N VAL A 307 8.29 16.44 9.22
CA VAL A 307 8.18 15.19 8.45
C VAL A 307 7.17 14.28 9.14
N ILE A 308 6.23 13.74 8.36
CA ILE A 308 5.30 12.71 8.81
C ILE A 308 5.86 11.33 8.49
N ALA A 309 6.31 11.12 7.25
CA ALA A 309 6.87 9.86 6.79
C ALA A 309 8.08 10.09 5.89
N SER A 310 9.11 9.25 5.99
CA SER A 310 10.24 9.24 5.04
C SER A 310 10.71 7.81 4.78
N HIS A 311 10.93 7.48 3.51
CA HIS A 311 11.37 6.16 3.09
C HIS A 311 12.86 5.92 3.35
N GLY A 312 13.29 4.65 3.34
CA GLY A 312 14.71 4.27 3.22
C GLY A 312 15.42 4.05 4.56
N TYR A 313 14.67 3.67 5.59
CA TYR A 313 15.11 3.35 6.94
C TYR A 313 15.23 1.83 7.17
N ASN A 314 15.89 1.15 6.21
CA ASN A 314 16.16 -0.29 6.28
C ASN A 314 17.13 -0.68 7.41
N ASN A 315 17.97 0.26 7.85
CA ASN A 315 18.92 0.06 8.94
C ASN A 315 18.28 0.43 10.29
N LYS A 316 18.12 -0.58 11.15
CA LYS A 316 17.55 -0.43 12.50
C LYS A 316 18.24 0.65 13.33
N ASN A 317 19.56 0.70 13.33
CA ASN A 317 20.32 1.65 14.15
C ASN A 317 20.12 3.08 13.66
N GLU A 318 20.00 3.27 12.34
CA GLU A 318 19.69 4.57 11.76
C GLU A 318 18.29 5.04 12.15
N LEU A 319 17.27 4.18 12.03
CA LEU A 319 15.90 4.50 12.44
C LEU A 319 15.84 4.88 13.92
N LEU A 320 16.45 4.07 14.79
CA LEU A 320 16.50 4.34 16.24
C LEU A 320 17.17 5.69 16.53
N LYS A 321 18.34 5.94 15.93
CA LYS A 321 19.08 7.18 16.12
C LYS A 321 18.25 8.40 15.71
N VAL A 322 17.74 8.41 14.48
CA VAL A 322 16.97 9.54 13.93
C VAL A 322 15.69 9.76 14.72
N TRP A 323 14.97 8.68 15.05
CA TRP A 323 13.73 8.78 15.80
C TRP A 323 13.97 9.30 17.22
N ASN A 324 14.98 8.81 17.93
CA ASN A 324 15.32 9.31 19.26
C ASN A 324 15.74 10.79 19.23
N GLU A 325 16.58 11.21 18.28
CA GLU A 325 16.99 12.63 18.18
C GLU A 325 15.83 13.58 17.89
N GLN A 326 14.78 13.12 17.19
CA GLN A 326 13.55 13.91 16.95
C GLN A 326 12.62 13.96 18.15
N ASN A 327 12.67 12.97 19.04
CA ASN A 327 11.76 12.86 20.19
C ASN A 327 12.42 13.21 21.53
N THR A 328 13.73 13.42 21.55
CA THR A 328 14.44 14.03 22.70
C THR A 328 14.36 15.55 22.55
N HIS A 329 13.99 16.27 23.62
CA HIS A 329 14.02 17.73 23.65
C HIS A 329 15.45 18.26 23.80
#